data_AF-A0A1Q7XX05-F1
#
_entry.id   AF-A0A1Q7XX05-F1
#
_cell.length_a   1.000
_cell.length_b   1.000
_cell.length_c   1.000
_cell.angle_alpha   90.00
_cell.angle_beta   90.00
_cell.angle_gamma   90.00
#
_symmetry.space_group_name_H-M   'P 1'
#
loop_
_entity.id
_entity.type
_entity.pdbx_description
1 polymer ?
#
loop_
_entity_poly.entity_id
_entity_poly.type
_entity_poly.pdbx_seq_one_letter_code
_entity_poly.pdbx_strand_id
1 'polypeptide(L)'
;MEPAPVAIIATGVDGTTRPLVSEAYKEAMCGTIALYDQTGERVHTEYLGTMPEAGKATFAQRFTARVAWAKACYPDALHVC
;
A
#
# COMPACT_ATOMS: atom_id res chain seq x y z
N MET A 1 -1.85 3.78 -28.78
CA MET A 1 -1.12 2.81 -27.94
C MET A 1 -2.03 2.54 -26.77
N GLU A 2 -2.66 1.36 -26.73
CA GLU A 2 -3.48 1.00 -25.57
C GLU A 2 -2.56 0.93 -24.33
N PRO A 3 -3.00 1.39 -23.16
CA PRO A 3 -2.20 1.28 -21.95
C PRO A 3 -1.83 -0.18 -21.75
N ALA A 4 -0.53 -0.47 -21.55
CA ALA A 4 -0.08 -1.82 -21.26
C ALA A 4 -0.82 -2.32 -20.01
N PRO A 5 -1.48 -3.50 -20.06
CA PRO A 5 -2.24 -4.01 -18.93
C PRO A 5 -1.29 -4.22 -17.74
N VAL A 6 -1.72 -3.78 -16.56
CA VAL A 6 -1.00 -4.03 -15.31
C VAL A 6 -0.89 -5.55 -15.12
N ALA A 7 0.35 -6.05 -15.02
CA ALA A 7 0.64 -7.47 -14.90
C ALA A 7 1.08 -7.86 -13.50
N ILE A 8 1.62 -6.91 -12.71
CA ILE A 8 2.10 -7.17 -11.35
C ILE A 8 1.63 -6.06 -10.43
N ILE A 9 1.10 -6.46 -9.27
CA ILE A 9 0.80 -5.59 -8.13
C ILE A 9 1.84 -5.94 -7.05
N ALA A 10 2.72 -5.00 -6.71
CA ALA A 10 3.64 -5.15 -5.58
C ALA A 10 3.15 -4.30 -4.40
N THR A 11 3.10 -4.88 -3.21
CA THR A 11 2.69 -4.19 -1.99
C THR A 11 3.81 -4.21 -0.96
N GLY A 12 4.09 -3.07 -0.33
CA GLY A 12 5.02 -2.98 0.79
C GLY A 12 4.39 -2.24 1.96
N VAL A 13 4.74 -2.61 3.18
CA VAL A 13 4.32 -1.92 4.40
C VAL A 13 5.55 -1.63 5.24
N ASP A 14 5.64 -0.43 5.78
CA ASP A 14 6.65 -0.03 6.76
C ASP A 14 5.98 0.71 7.92
N GLY A 15 6.66 0.75 9.05
CA GLY A 15 6.13 1.37 10.25
C GLY A 15 7.23 1.69 11.25
N THR A 16 7.00 2.75 12.02
CA THR A 16 7.92 3.13 13.09
C THR A 16 7.14 3.64 14.29
N THR A 17 7.66 3.34 15.47
CA THR A 17 7.14 3.91 16.71
C THR A 17 7.54 5.38 16.79
N ARG A 18 6.58 6.27 17.08
CA ARG A 18 6.80 7.71 17.20
C ARG A 18 6.35 8.19 18.58
N PRO A 19 7.14 9.06 19.25
CA PRO A 19 6.69 9.76 20.44
C PRO A 19 5.65 10.82 20.06
N LEU A 20 4.59 10.93 20.85
CA LEU A 20 3.59 12.00 20.71
C LEU A 20 3.63 12.90 21.94
N VAL A 21 3.46 14.20 21.73
CA VAL A 21 3.52 15.18 22.83
C VAL A 21 2.35 14.92 23.78
N SER A 22 2.66 14.72 25.07
CA SER A 22 1.69 14.42 26.13
C SER A 22 0.95 13.08 25.98
N GLU A 23 1.46 12.15 25.17
CA GLU A 23 0.87 10.84 24.95
C GLU A 23 1.92 9.73 24.95
N ALA A 24 1.47 8.47 25.04
CA ALA A 24 2.34 7.32 24.83
C ALA A 24 2.80 7.23 23.36
N TYR A 25 3.86 6.45 23.15
CA TYR A 25 4.31 6.09 21.81
C TYR A 25 3.19 5.42 21.01
N LYS A 26 3.12 5.76 19.72
CA LYS A 26 2.17 5.16 18.76
C LYS A 26 2.89 4.78 17.47
N GLU A 27 2.29 3.89 16.70
CA GLU A 27 2.85 3.43 15.43
C GLU A 27 2.42 4.36 14.28
N ALA A 28 3.40 5.02 13.66
CA ALA A 28 3.23 5.66 12.37
C ALA A 28 3.43 4.60 11.29
N MET A 29 2.45 4.44 10.41
CA MET A 29 2.46 3.41 9.36
C MET A 29 2.42 4.03 7.97
N CYS A 30 3.13 3.42 7.03
CA CYS A 30 2.99 3.71 5.61
C CYS A 30 2.93 2.42 4.78
N GLY A 31 2.33 2.52 3.61
CA GLY A 31 2.19 1.42 2.67
C GLY A 31 2.37 1.90 1.24
N THR A 32 2.88 1.02 0.40
CA THR A 32 3.11 1.26 -1.03
C THR A 32 2.36 0.23 -1.84
N ILE A 33 1.67 0.66 -2.89
CA ILE A 33 1.13 -0.21 -3.94
C ILE A 33 1.78 0.24 -5.25
N ALA A 34 2.65 -0.59 -5.81
CA ALA A 34 3.30 -0.35 -7.09
C ALA A 34 2.73 -1.27 -8.15
N LEU A 35 2.43 -0.72 -9.33
CA LEU A 35 1.90 -1.46 -10.47
C LEU A 35 2.97 -1.51 -11.55
N TYR A 36 3.16 -2.70 -12.13
CA TYR A 36 4.10 -2.92 -13.21
C TYR A 36 3.41 -3.55 -14.41
N ASP A 37 3.94 -3.26 -15.60
CA ASP A 37 3.55 -3.92 -16.83
C ASP A 37 4.20 -5.30 -16.98
N GLN A 38 3.95 -5.95 -18.13
CA GLN A 38 4.50 -7.27 -18.45
C GLN A 38 6.02 -7.30 -18.63
N THR A 39 6.65 -6.15 -18.87
CA THR A 39 8.12 -6.03 -19.02
C THR A 39 8.81 -5.83 -17.67
N GLY A 40 8.04 -5.61 -16.60
CA GLY A 40 8.55 -5.23 -15.29
C GLY A 40 8.82 -3.73 -15.15
N GLU A 41 8.35 -2.90 -16.10
CA GLU A 41 8.41 -1.45 -15.97
C GLU A 41 7.31 -0.97 -15.02
N ARG A 42 7.67 -0.06 -14.10
CA ARG A 42 6.73 0.50 -13.13
C ARG A 42 5.87 1.57 -13.78
N VAL A 43 4.57 1.30 -13.90
CA VAL A 43 3.60 2.21 -14.53
C VAL A 43 2.87 3.10 -13.53
N HIS A 44 2.78 2.70 -12.26
CA HIS A 44 2.14 3.49 -11.22
C HIS A 44 2.68 3.19 -9.82
N THR A 45 2.57 4.16 -8.91
CA THR A 45 2.82 3.95 -7.48
C THR A 45 1.87 4.82 -6.67
N GLU A 46 1.22 4.19 -5.68
CA GLU A 46 0.42 4.87 -4.69
C GLU A 46 1.02 4.64 -3.30
N TYR A 47 1.10 5.72 -2.52
CA TYR A 47 1.53 5.69 -1.13
C TYR A 47 0.36 6.01 -0.22
N LEU A 48 0.20 5.21 0.83
CA LEU A 48 -0.80 5.41 1.86
C LEU A 48 -0.10 5.61 3.20
N GLY A 49 -0.53 6.63 3.93
CA GLY A 49 -0.08 6.88 5.30
C GLY A 49 -1.28 7.18 6.19
N THR A 50 -1.10 6.93 7.48
CA THR A 50 -2.04 7.32 8.53
C THR A 50 -1.30 8.01 9.65
N MET A 51 -2.03 8.87 10.38
CA MET A 51 -1.51 9.44 11.62
C MET A 51 -1.15 8.32 12.61
N PRO A 52 -0.17 8.54 13.51
CA PRO A 52 0.21 7.55 14.50
C PRO A 52 -0.99 7.15 15.37
N GLU A 53 -1.25 5.86 15.45
CA GLU A 53 -2.35 5.29 16.23
C GLU A 53 -1.85 4.07 17.00
N ALA A 54 -2.43 3.83 18.17
CA ALA A 54 -2.14 2.60 18.89
C ALA A 54 -2.72 1.41 18.12
N GLY A 55 -1.88 0.43 17.79
CA GLY A 55 -2.35 -0.82 17.18
C GLY A 55 -2.75 -0.71 15.71
N LYS A 56 -2.48 0.40 15.02
CA LYS A 56 -2.50 0.55 13.54
C LYS A 56 -3.80 0.09 12.83
N ALA A 57 -4.93 0.14 13.51
CA ALA A 57 -6.20 -0.40 12.99
C ALA A 57 -6.71 0.35 11.76
N THR A 58 -6.66 1.69 11.78
CA THR A 58 -7.05 2.54 10.64
C THR A 58 -6.16 2.30 9.44
N PHE A 59 -4.84 2.19 9.65
CA PHE A 59 -3.89 1.87 8.58
C PHE A 59 -4.22 0.52 7.93
N ALA A 60 -4.35 -0.53 8.75
CA ALA A 60 -4.60 -1.88 8.27
C ALA A 60 -5.89 -1.95 7.45
N GLN A 61 -6.98 -1.37 7.95
CA GLN A 61 -8.25 -1.32 7.22
C GLN A 61 -8.11 -0.62 5.87
N ARG A 62 -7.53 0.59 5.86
CA ARG A 62 -7.41 1.40 4.64
C ARG A 62 -6.50 0.74 3.60
N PHE A 63 -5.35 0.23 4.03
CA PHE A 63 -4.40 -0.40 3.13
C PHE A 63 -4.95 -1.70 2.56
N THR A 64 -5.54 -2.57 3.38
CA THR A 64 -6.16 -3.82 2.89
C THR A 64 -7.31 -3.54 1.94
N ALA A 65 -8.17 -2.55 2.23
CA ALA A 65 -9.25 -2.16 1.32
C ALA A 65 -8.70 -1.64 -0.02
N ARG A 66 -7.61 -0.86 0.01
CA ARG A 66 -6.98 -0.33 -1.20
C ARG A 66 -6.32 -1.44 -2.05
N VAL A 67 -5.65 -2.40 -1.41
CA VAL A 67 -5.09 -3.58 -2.08
C VAL A 67 -6.20 -4.44 -2.68
N ALA A 68 -7.30 -4.66 -1.96
CA ALA A 68 -8.45 -5.40 -2.48
C ALA A 68 -9.05 -4.72 -3.73
N TRP A 69 -9.18 -3.39 -3.72
CA TRP A 69 -9.58 -2.64 -4.91
C TRP A 69 -8.61 -2.85 -6.08
N ALA A 70 -7.29 -2.80 -5.82
CA ALA A 70 -6.29 -2.97 -6.88
C ALA A 70 -6.38 -4.35 -7.53
N LYS A 71 -6.55 -5.40 -6.71
CA LYS A 71 -6.77 -6.77 -7.19
C LYS A 71 -8.08 -6.92 -7.97
N ALA A 72 -9.13 -6.18 -7.60
CA ALA A 72 -10.39 -6.18 -8.34
C ALA A 72 -10.27 -5.48 -9.71
N CYS A 73 -9.47 -4.41 -9.80
CA CYS A 73 -9.18 -3.74 -11.07
C CYS A 73 -8.30 -4.57 -12.01
N TYR A 74 -7.41 -5.41 -11.46
CA TYR A 74 -6.46 -6.22 -12.22
C TYR A 74 -6.51 -7.68 -11.74
N PRO A 75 -7.57 -8.43 -12.08
CA PRO A 75 -7.79 -9.78 -11.55
C PRO A 75 -6.73 -10.79 -12.03
N ASP A 76 -6.12 -10.54 -13.19
CA ASP A 76 -5.09 -11.41 -13.78
C ASP A 76 -3.66 -11.02 -13.37
N ALA A 77 -3.49 -9.92 -12.62
CA ALA A 77 -2.17 -9.47 -12.19
C ALA A 77 -1.62 -10.33 -11.05
N LEU A 78 -0.32 -10.65 -11.13
CA LEU A 78 0.39 -11.32 -10.04
C LEU A 78 0.52 -10.37 -8.85
N HIS A 79 0.05 -10.78 -7.67
CA HIS A 79 0.24 -10.02 -6.43
C HIS A 79 1.49 -10.52 -5.68
N VAL A 80 2.46 -9.63 -5.47
CA VAL A 80 3.66 -9.87 -4.66
C VAL A 80 3.67 -8.93 -3.43
N CYS A 81 4.14 -9.42 -2.29
CA CYS A 81 4.20 -8.70 -1.02
C CYS A 81 5.56 -8.88 -0.33
#